data_AF-A0A530GE89-F1
#
_entry.id   AF-A0A530GE89-F1
#
_cell.length_a   1.000
_cell.length_b   1.000
_cell.length_c   1.000
_cell.angle_alpha   90.00
_cell.angle_beta   90.00
_cell.angle_gamma   90.00
#
_symmetry.space_group_name_H-M   'P 1'
#
loop_
_entity.id
_entity.type
_entity.pdbx_description
1 polymer ?
#
loop_
_entity_poly.entity_id
_entity_poly.type
_entity_poly.pdbx_seq_one_letter_code
_entity_poly.pdbx_strand_id
1 'polypeptide(L)'
;LNADIDARGGRVMVFVHGYNTGFDDAVYRLTQIVHDSGYPGTPVLFSWASGAKTTDYVYDKESAAAARDQLEVTLRMLAQTGARRIDIVA
;
A
#
# COMPACT_ATOMS: atom_id res chain seq x y z
N LEU A 1 14.35 1.50 5.55
CA LEU A 1 13.25 2.34 5.06
C LEU A 1 13.65 3.81 5.00
N ASN A 2 14.00 4.47 6.12
CA ASN A 2 14.38 5.89 6.14
C ASN A 2 15.45 6.28 5.09
N ALA A 3 16.55 5.52 5.00
CA ALA A 3 17.62 5.80 4.05
C ALA A 3 17.18 5.75 2.57
N ASP A 4 16.27 4.83 2.20
CA ASP A 4 15.73 4.76 0.83
C ASP A 4 14.77 5.91 0.55
N ILE A 5 13.91 6.24 1.52
CA ILE A 5 13.01 7.39 1.45
C ILE A 5 13.81 8.69 1.25
N ASP A 6 14.87 8.90 2.01
CA ASP A 6 15.74 10.07 1.88
C ASP A 6 16.45 10.10 0.52
N ALA A 7 17.02 8.98 0.08
CA ALA A 7 17.69 8.85 -1.20
C ALA A 7 16.76 9.12 -2.40
N ARG A 8 15.47 8.79 -2.26
CA ARG A 8 14.43 8.99 -3.28
C ARG A 8 13.70 10.32 -3.17
N GLY A 9 14.27 11.27 -2.43
CA GLY A 9 13.74 12.62 -2.33
C GLY A 9 12.49 12.74 -1.46
N GLY A 10 12.33 11.86 -0.48
CA GLY A 10 11.24 11.88 0.50
C GLY A 10 9.87 11.55 -0.09
N ARG A 11 9.79 10.94 -1.28
CA ARG A 11 8.52 10.54 -1.90
C ARG A 11 8.22 9.08 -1.60
N VAL A 12 7.01 8.82 -1.12
CA VAL A 12 6.50 7.49 -0.83
C VAL A 12 5.18 7.28 -1.56
N MET A 13 5.01 6.14 -2.22
CA MET A 13 3.73 5.69 -2.75
C MET A 13 3.23 4.53 -1.89
N VAL A 14 2.03 4.69 -1.33
CA VAL A 14 1.33 3.63 -0.60
C VAL A 14 0.25 3.06 -1.52
N PHE A 15 0.44 1.83 -1.98
CA PHE A 15 -0.57 1.09 -2.72
C PHE A 15 -1.40 0.25 -1.75
N VAL A 16 -2.71 0.44 -1.76
CA VAL A 16 -3.69 -0.33 -0.99
C VAL A 16 -4.44 -1.19 -2.00
N HIS A 17 -4.34 -2.52 -1.90
CA HIS A 17 -5.11 -3.35 -2.81
C HIS A 17 -6.61 -3.34 -2.47
N GLY A 18 -7.43 -3.67 -3.46
CA GLY A 18 -8.88 -3.74 -3.33
C GLY A 18 -9.42 -5.13 -3.03
N TYR A 19 -10.73 -5.27 -3.23
CA TYR A 19 -11.50 -6.51 -3.13
C TYR A 19 -10.93 -7.63 -4.01
N ASN A 20 -11.08 -8.89 -3.56
CA ASN A 20 -10.75 -10.08 -4.35
C ASN A 20 -9.30 -10.04 -4.90
N THR A 21 -8.37 -9.55 -4.07
CA THR A 21 -6.95 -9.42 -4.43
C THR A 21 -6.10 -10.00 -3.31
N GLY A 22 -5.37 -11.07 -3.61
CA GLY A 22 -4.42 -11.66 -2.66
C GLY A 22 -3.14 -10.83 -2.52
N PHE A 23 -2.30 -11.17 -1.54
CA PHE A 23 -1.03 -10.48 -1.31
C PHE A 23 -0.11 -10.54 -2.54
N ASP A 24 0.04 -11.71 -3.15
CA ASP A 24 0.93 -11.89 -4.31
C ASP A 24 0.47 -11.06 -5.53
N ASP A 25 -0.85 -11.02 -5.78
CA ASP A 25 -1.45 -10.17 -6.82
C ASP A 25 -1.21 -8.68 -6.54
N ALA A 26 -1.32 -8.28 -5.26
CA ALA A 26 -1.08 -6.91 -4.84
C ALA A 26 0.39 -6.50 -4.99
N VAL A 27 1.33 -7.40 -4.68
CA VAL A 27 2.77 -7.19 -4.92
C VAL A 27 3.02 -7.03 -6.42
N TYR A 28 2.47 -7.92 -7.24
CA TYR A 28 2.65 -7.85 -8.69
C TYR A 28 2.13 -6.53 -9.27
N ARG A 29 0.92 -6.11 -8.88
CA ARG A 29 0.32 -4.84 -9.31
C ARG A 29 1.14 -3.63 -8.88
N LEU A 30 1.63 -3.61 -7.64
CA LEU A 30 2.52 -2.55 -7.17
C LEU A 30 3.77 -2.47 -8.05
N THR A 31 4.41 -3.60 -8.32
CA THR A 31 5.60 -3.66 -9.17
C THR A 31 5.30 -3.14 -10.58
N GLN A 32 4.18 -3.54 -11.20
CA GLN A 32 3.78 -3.04 -12.51
C GLN A 32 3.58 -1.52 -12.51
N ILE A 33 2.84 -0.98 -11.54
CA ILE A 33 2.62 0.47 -11.42
C ILE A 33 3.95 1.21 -11.32
N VAL A 34 4.85 0.77 -10.44
CA VAL A 34 6.16 1.41 -10.23
C VAL A 34 7.01 1.34 -11.50
N HIS A 35 7.06 0.17 -12.13
CA HIS A 35 7.86 -0.08 -13.32
C HIS A 35 7.36 0.75 -14.51
N ASP A 36 6.07 0.66 -14.82
CA ASP A 36 5.51 1.24 -16.03
C ASP A 36 5.39 2.76 -15.95
N SER A 37 5.20 3.32 -14.73
CA SER A 37 5.21 4.78 -14.53
C SER A 37 6.61 5.37 -14.36
N GLY A 38 7.64 4.53 -14.19
CA GLY A 38 8.98 4.98 -13.80
C GLY A 38 8.98 5.70 -12.45
N TYR A 39 8.15 5.27 -11.49
CA TYR A 39 7.97 5.97 -10.22
C TYR A 39 9.30 6.08 -9.45
N PRO A 40 9.80 7.30 -9.19
CA PRO A 40 11.12 7.51 -8.59
C PRO A 40 11.14 7.41 -7.06
N GLY A 41 9.96 7.38 -6.41
CA GLY A 41 9.82 7.33 -4.96
C GLY A 41 9.93 5.91 -4.39
N THR A 42 9.77 5.79 -3.08
CA THR A 42 9.75 4.51 -2.36
C THR A 42 8.36 3.88 -2.45
N PRO A 43 8.20 2.69 -3.05
CA PRO A 43 6.92 1.99 -3.05
C PRO A 43 6.69 1.23 -1.74
N VAL A 44 5.47 1.29 -1.23
CA VAL A 44 4.99 0.58 -0.04
C VAL A 44 3.67 -0.09 -0.38
N LEU A 45 3.58 -1.40 -0.17
CA LEU A 45 2.32 -2.14 -0.23
C LEU A 45 1.68 -2.15 1.16
N PHE A 46 0.45 -1.66 1.26
CA PHE A 46 -0.43 -1.94 2.39
C PHE A 46 -1.41 -3.04 2.00
N SER A 47 -1.30 -4.20 2.64
CA SER A 47 -2.15 -5.35 2.39
C SER A 47 -3.00 -5.70 3.60
N TRP A 48 -4.24 -6.07 3.33
CA TRP A 48 -5.24 -6.53 4.28
C TRP A 48 -5.75 -7.90 3.86
N ALA A 49 -6.32 -8.66 4.80
CA ALA A 49 -6.73 -10.05 4.57
C ALA A 49 -7.99 -10.16 3.68
N SER A 50 -7.82 -9.97 2.37
CA SER A 50 -8.84 -10.32 1.38
C SER A 50 -8.94 -11.84 1.25
N GLY A 51 -10.15 -12.37 1.17
CA GLY A 51 -10.43 -13.78 0.89
C GLY A 51 -10.05 -14.21 -0.53
N ALA A 52 -9.68 -13.26 -1.41
CA ALA A 52 -9.31 -13.49 -2.81
C ALA A 52 -10.35 -14.33 -3.60
N LYS A 53 -11.63 -14.25 -3.20
CA LYS A 53 -12.77 -14.92 -3.84
C LYS A 53 -13.94 -13.97 -3.99
N THR A 54 -14.67 -14.11 -5.10
CA THR A 54 -15.83 -13.28 -5.44
C THR A 54 -17.05 -13.50 -4.54
N THR A 55 -17.12 -14.60 -3.79
CA THR A 55 -18.21 -14.89 -2.83
C THR A 55 -18.03 -14.18 -1.50
N ASP A 56 -16.85 -13.63 -1.23
CA ASP A 56 -16.44 -13.22 0.10
C ASP A 56 -16.55 -11.70 0.29
N TYR A 57 -17.43 -11.04 -0.46
CA TYR A 57 -17.62 -9.58 -0.41
C TYR A 57 -17.89 -9.04 1.00
N VAL A 58 -18.73 -9.72 1.78
CA VAL A 58 -18.99 -9.32 3.17
C VAL A 58 -17.74 -9.49 4.04
N TYR A 59 -17.01 -10.59 3.87
CA TYR A 59 -15.76 -10.84 4.59
C TYR A 59 -14.70 -9.79 4.23
N ASP A 60 -14.51 -9.48 2.95
CA ASP A 60 -13.55 -8.48 2.49
C ASP A 60 -13.91 -7.07 2.96
N LYS A 61 -15.21 -6.74 3.04
CA LYS A 61 -15.67 -5.46 3.59
C LYS A 61 -15.30 -5.34 5.07
N GLU A 62 -15.52 -6.39 5.86
CA GLU A 62 -15.17 -6.41 7.29
C GLU A 62 -13.65 -6.41 7.49
N SER A 63 -12.90 -7.19 6.71
CA SER A 63 -11.44 -7.20 6.72
C SER A 63 -10.83 -5.84 6.36
N ALA A 64 -11.34 -5.18 5.32
CA ALA A 64 -10.91 -3.84 4.94
C ALA A 64 -11.29 -2.80 6.02
N ALA A 65 -12.45 -2.94 6.66
CA ALA A 65 -12.84 -2.07 7.78
C ALA A 65 -11.94 -2.27 9.00
N ALA A 66 -11.60 -3.52 9.35
CA ALA A 66 -10.68 -3.85 10.42
C ALA A 66 -9.24 -3.35 10.16
N ALA A 67 -8.83 -3.26 8.90
CA ALA A 67 -7.50 -2.78 8.52
C ALA A 67 -7.34 -1.24 8.59
N ARG A 68 -8.41 -0.48 8.82
CA ARG A 68 -8.39 1.00 8.82
C ARG A 68 -7.40 1.57 9.84
N ASP A 69 -7.45 1.07 11.07
CA ASP A 69 -6.57 1.53 12.15
C ASP A 69 -5.11 1.20 11.82
N GLN A 70 -4.86 0.04 11.22
CA GLN A 70 -3.52 -0.36 10.81
C GLN A 70 -3.00 0.49 9.63
N LEU A 71 -3.87 0.92 8.73
CA LEU A 71 -3.53 1.87 7.66
C LEU A 71 -3.16 3.23 8.27
N GLU A 72 -3.94 3.73 9.22
CA GLU A 72 -3.62 4.98 9.92
C GLU A 72 -2.25 4.88 10.61
N VAL A 73 -2.00 3.81 11.37
CA VAL A 73 -0.73 3.57 12.04
C VAL A 73 0.42 3.53 11.02
N THR A 74 0.22 2.87 9.87
CA THR A 74 1.20 2.83 8.78
C THR A 74 1.51 4.22 8.24
N LEU A 75 0.49 5.03 7.94
CA LEU A 75 0.67 6.38 7.44
C LEU A 75 1.37 7.28 8.47
N ARG A 76 1.04 7.15 9.76
CA ARG A 76 1.72 7.87 10.85
C ARG A 76 3.17 7.46 11.00
N MET A 77 3.47 6.16 10.88
CA MET A 77 4.85 5.68 10.89
C MET A 77 5.64 6.24 9.70
N LEU A 78 5.06 6.24 8.50
CA LEU A 78 5.69 6.84 7.31
C LEU A 78 5.93 8.33 7.49
N ALA A 79 5.00 9.07 8.09
CA ALA A 79 5.15 10.49 8.39
C ALA A 79 6.26 10.79 9.43
N GLN A 80 6.65 9.81 10.24
CA GLN A 80 7.77 9.93 11.19
C GLN A 80 9.12 9.55 10.56
N THR A 81 9.15 9.18 9.27
CA THR A 81 10.38 8.96 8.49
C THR A 81 10.84 10.26 7.80
N GLY A 82 11.79 10.16 6.86
CA GLY A 82 12.15 11.25 5.95
C GLY A 82 11.11 11.55 4.85
N ALA A 83 9.90 11.00 4.94
CA ALA A 83 8.85 11.22 3.96
C ALA A 83 8.38 12.68 3.98
N ARG A 84 8.46 13.33 2.82
CA ARG A 84 7.98 14.69 2.54
C ARG A 84 6.66 14.70 1.79
N ARG A 85 6.34 13.60 1.11
CA ARG A 85 5.09 13.40 0.37
C ARG A 85 4.70 11.92 0.38
N ILE A 86 3.44 11.65 0.68
CA ILE A 86 2.83 10.33 0.65
C ILE A 86 1.70 10.37 -0.40
N ASP A 87 1.85 9.63 -1.49
CA ASP A 87 0.83 9.43 -2.51
C ASP A 87 0.10 8.10 -2.25
N ILE A 88 -1.23 8.11 -2.18
CA ILE A 88 -2.04 6.90 -1.95
C ILE A 88 -2.69 6.46 -3.26
N VAL A 89 -2.58 5.18 -3.58
CA VAL A 89 -3.24 4.53 -4.73
C VAL A 89 -4.07 3.36 -4.20
N ALA A 90 -5.38 3.36 -4.45
CA ALA A 90 -6.33 2.37 -3.94
C ALA A 90 -7.43 2.07 -4.97
#